data_AF-A0A377CVP2-F1
#
_entry.id   AF-A0A377CVP2-F1
#
_cell.length_a   1.000
_cell.length_b   1.000
_cell.length_c   1.000
_cell.angle_alpha   90.00
_cell.angle_beta   90.00
_cell.angle_gamma   90.00
#
_symmetry.space_group_name_H-M   'P 1'
#
loop_
_entity.id
_entity.type
_entity.pdbx_description
1 polymer ?
#
loop_
_entity_poly.entity_id
_entity_poly.type
_entity_poly.pdbx_seq_one_letter_code
_entity_poly.pdbx_strand_id
1 'polypeptide(L)'
;MPLNLAGEGDEDTLAFTRDERQFSNLLLVEQPNGNFADTIARQYFIDAWHVALFTRLMESRDPQLAAISAKAIKEARYHLRFSRGWLERLGNGTDVSGQKIQQAINKLWRFTAELFDADRD
;
A
#
# COMPACT_ATOMS: atom_id res chain seq x y z
N MET A 1 11.30 21.32 3.39
CA MET A 1 10.11 22.10 3.77
C MET A 1 9.08 21.13 4.30
N PRO A 2 8.55 21.32 5.52
CA PRO A 2 7.42 20.54 5.99
C PRO A 2 6.23 20.75 5.03
N LEU A 3 5.48 19.70 4.77
CA LEU A 3 4.24 19.82 4.01
C LEU A 3 3.28 20.67 4.86
N ASN A 4 2.84 21.82 4.35
CA ASN A 4 1.77 22.56 4.99
C ASN A 4 0.46 21.86 4.66
N LEU A 5 -0.11 21.15 5.64
CA LEU A 5 -1.31 20.33 5.51
C LEU A 5 -2.47 21.15 6.12
N ALA A 6 -3.46 21.52 5.30
CA ALA A 6 -4.68 22.24 5.69
C ALA A 6 -4.54 23.66 6.33
N GLY A 7 -3.34 24.20 6.51
CA GLY A 7 -3.13 25.56 7.02
C GLY A 7 -3.02 25.67 8.56
N GLU A 8 -3.16 24.56 9.28
CA GLU A 8 -2.87 24.41 10.71
C GLU A 8 -2.42 22.98 11.03
N GLY A 9 -1.55 22.81 12.04
CA GLY A 9 -0.97 21.51 12.41
C GLY A 9 0.19 21.05 11.53
N ASP A 10 0.67 19.83 11.78
CA ASP A 10 1.81 19.17 11.14
C ASP A 10 1.58 17.65 11.03
N GLU A 11 2.59 16.91 10.57
CA GLU A 11 2.50 15.45 10.42
C GLU A 11 2.18 14.72 11.74
N ASP A 12 2.71 15.20 12.87
CA ASP A 12 2.49 14.60 14.19
C ASP A 12 1.06 14.84 14.65
N THR A 13 0.56 16.06 14.45
CA THR A 13 -0.84 16.40 14.74
C THR A 13 -1.77 15.47 13.97
N LEU A 14 -1.55 15.28 12.67
CA LEU A 14 -2.36 14.39 11.85
C LEU A 14 -2.20 12.91 12.22
N ALA A 15 -1.04 12.48 12.68
CA ALA A 15 -0.79 11.07 13.01
C ALA A 15 -1.40 10.67 14.37
N PHE A 16 -1.32 11.55 15.37
CA PHE A 16 -1.58 11.17 16.77
C PHE A 16 -2.86 11.74 17.37
N THR A 17 -3.49 12.74 16.74
CA THR A 17 -4.67 13.40 17.31
C THR A 17 -5.99 13.05 16.62
N ARG A 18 -5.94 12.33 15.49
CA ARG A 18 -7.13 11.85 14.77
C ARG A 18 -7.63 10.52 15.34
N ASP A 19 -8.95 10.37 15.43
CA ASP A 19 -9.59 9.09 15.74
C ASP A 19 -9.84 8.23 14.48
N GLU A 20 -10.32 7.00 14.68
CA GLU A 20 -10.57 6.02 13.61
C GLU A 20 -11.53 6.53 12.50
N ARG A 21 -12.48 7.43 12.82
CA ARG A 21 -13.42 7.99 11.83
C ARG A 21 -12.79 9.07 10.97
N GLN A 22 -11.65 9.60 11.40
CA GLN A 22 -10.90 10.64 10.70
C GLN A 22 -9.71 10.06 9.89
N PHE A 23 -9.41 8.77 10.06
CA PHE A 23 -8.46 8.06 9.21
C PHE A 23 -9.11 7.67 7.87
N SER A 24 -8.33 7.78 6.80
CA SER A 24 -8.76 7.56 5.42
C SER A 24 -7.82 6.59 4.70
N ASN A 25 -7.22 5.66 5.44
CA ASN A 25 -6.40 4.61 4.84
C ASN A 25 -7.29 3.54 4.19
N LEU A 26 -6.74 2.85 3.20
CA LEU A 26 -7.35 1.64 2.64
C LEU A 26 -7.53 0.59 3.75
N LEU A 27 -8.66 -0.13 3.73
CA LEU A 27 -8.93 -1.24 4.64
C LEU A 27 -7.89 -2.37 4.52
N LEU A 28 -7.25 -2.48 3.35
CA LEU A 28 -6.20 -3.46 3.10
C LEU A 28 -4.97 -3.24 4.00
N VAL A 29 -4.57 -1.99 4.29
CA VAL A 29 -3.32 -1.72 5.03
C VAL A 29 -3.44 -1.90 6.54
N GLU A 30 -4.66 -1.80 7.08
CA GLU A 30 -4.94 -2.03 8.51
C GLU A 30 -5.16 -3.50 8.88
N GLN A 31 -5.21 -4.41 7.89
CA GLN A 31 -5.38 -5.83 8.17
C GLN A 31 -4.24 -6.33 9.09
N PRO A 32 -4.50 -7.21 10.07
CA PRO A 32 -3.45 -7.73 10.95
C PRO A 32 -2.33 -8.43 10.18
N ASN A 33 -1.09 -8.34 10.68
CA ASN A 33 0.08 -8.96 10.02
C ASN A 33 -0.08 -10.46 9.77
N GLY A 34 -0.73 -11.19 10.68
CA GLY A 34 -0.91 -12.64 10.54
C GLY A 34 0.41 -13.39 10.50
N ASN A 35 0.49 -14.44 9.68
CA ASN A 35 1.74 -15.10 9.38
C ASN A 35 2.50 -14.38 8.24
N PHE A 36 3.74 -14.78 7.97
CA PHE A 36 4.56 -14.11 6.96
C PHE A 36 3.91 -14.07 5.56
N ALA A 37 3.17 -15.11 5.17
CA ALA A 37 2.46 -15.13 3.89
C ALA A 37 1.31 -14.11 3.83
N ASP A 38 0.59 -13.90 4.95
CA ASP A 38 -0.44 -12.86 5.06
C ASP A 38 0.17 -11.47 4.86
N THR A 39 1.29 -11.21 5.51
CA THR A 39 2.04 -9.94 5.35
C THR A 39 2.56 -9.77 3.92
N ILE A 40 3.10 -10.81 3.29
CA ILE A 40 3.60 -10.74 1.90
C ILE A 40 2.47 -10.51 0.91
N ALA A 41 1.32 -11.16 1.07
CA ALA A 41 0.16 -10.94 0.19
C ALA A 41 -0.34 -9.49 0.29
N ARG A 42 -0.52 -8.97 1.51
CA ARG A 42 -0.89 -7.56 1.75
C ARG A 42 0.11 -6.61 1.11
N GLN A 43 1.41 -6.84 1.33
CA GLN A 43 2.48 -6.01 0.82
C GLN A 43 2.53 -6.01 -0.71
N TYR A 44 2.41 -7.18 -1.34
CA TYR A 44 2.44 -7.29 -2.79
C TYR A 44 1.30 -6.53 -3.47
N PHE A 45 0.07 -6.64 -2.95
CA PHE A 45 -1.08 -5.92 -3.50
C PHE A 45 -0.87 -4.41 -3.45
N ILE A 46 -0.43 -3.88 -2.30
CA ILE A 46 -0.18 -2.45 -2.13
C ILE A 46 1.02 -1.98 -2.95
N ASP A 47 2.10 -2.76 -3.03
CA ASP A 47 3.29 -2.37 -3.81
C ASP A 47 2.99 -2.31 -5.30
N ALA A 48 2.22 -3.27 -5.83
CA ALA A 48 1.80 -3.27 -7.22
C ALA A 48 0.94 -2.04 -7.53
N TRP A 49 0.02 -1.72 -6.62
CA TRP A 49 -0.83 -0.53 -6.71
C TRP A 49 -0.02 0.77 -6.61
N HIS A 50 0.90 0.90 -5.65
CA HIS A 50 1.78 2.07 -5.51
C HIS A 50 2.66 2.29 -6.74
N VAL A 51 3.20 1.22 -7.34
CA VAL A 51 3.95 1.35 -8.60
C VAL A 51 3.05 1.91 -9.70
N ALA A 52 1.82 1.43 -9.85
CA ALA A 52 0.90 1.94 -10.86
C ALA A 52 0.46 3.40 -10.58
N LEU A 53 0.06 3.69 -9.33
CA LEU A 53 -0.37 5.00 -8.88
C LEU A 53 0.74 6.04 -9.05
N PHE A 54 1.89 5.83 -8.43
CA PHE A 54 2.97 6.81 -8.43
C PHE A 54 3.60 7.00 -9.81
N THR A 55 3.53 5.99 -10.69
CA THR A 55 3.92 6.13 -12.10
C THR A 55 3.08 7.19 -12.80
N ARG A 56 1.77 7.26 -12.54
CA ARG A 56 0.90 8.28 -13.15
C ARG A 56 0.86 9.58 -12.35
N LEU A 57 0.89 9.49 -11.03
CA LEU A 57 0.75 10.65 -10.14
C LEU A 57 1.98 11.59 -10.18
N MET A 58 3.15 11.08 -10.61
CA MET A 58 4.29 11.95 -10.91
C MET A 58 4.05 12.94 -12.08
N GLU A 59 3.03 12.69 -12.90
CA GLU A 59 2.60 13.58 -13.99
C GLU A 59 1.46 14.53 -13.55
N SER A 60 1.16 14.58 -12.25
CA SER A 60 0.14 15.47 -11.71
C SER A 60 0.43 16.93 -12.07
N ARG A 61 -0.64 17.71 -12.28
CA ARG A 61 -0.55 19.17 -12.42
C ARG A 61 -0.21 19.86 -11.11
N ASP A 62 -0.41 19.20 -9.98
CA ASP A 62 0.06 19.66 -8.68
C ASP A 62 1.56 19.32 -8.52
N PRO A 63 2.45 20.34 -8.40
CA PRO A 63 3.88 20.11 -8.36
C PRO A 63 4.34 19.42 -7.07
N GLN A 64 3.62 19.56 -5.96
CA GLN A 64 3.95 18.93 -4.68
C GLN A 64 3.64 17.43 -4.74
N LEU A 65 2.46 17.05 -5.24
CA LEU A 65 2.08 15.65 -5.45
C LEU A 65 3.00 14.96 -6.46
N ALA A 66 3.37 15.65 -7.54
CA ALA A 66 4.31 15.15 -8.53
C ALA A 66 5.71 14.89 -7.93
N ALA A 67 6.20 15.81 -7.08
CA ALA A 67 7.51 15.69 -6.42
C ALA A 67 7.56 14.56 -5.38
N ILE A 68 6.50 14.37 -4.59
CA ILE A 68 6.34 13.21 -3.70
C ILE A 68 6.28 11.92 -4.55
N SER A 69 5.50 11.99 -5.63
CA SER A 69 5.40 11.06 -6.76
C SER A 69 6.72 10.40 -7.14
N ALA A 70 7.61 11.27 -7.60
CA ALA A 70 8.91 10.96 -8.17
C ALA A 70 9.90 10.34 -7.18
N LYS A 71 9.73 10.62 -5.87
CA LYS A 71 10.51 9.98 -4.81
C LYS A 71 9.93 8.60 -4.48
N ALA A 72 8.63 8.54 -4.19
CA ALA A 72 7.95 7.32 -3.76
C ALA A 72 8.02 6.19 -4.78
N ILE A 73 7.97 6.49 -6.10
CA ILE A 73 8.04 5.46 -7.15
C ILE A 73 9.35 4.64 -7.09
N LYS A 74 10.46 5.25 -6.64
CA LYS A 74 11.75 4.54 -6.56
C LYS A 74 11.67 3.48 -5.47
N GLU A 75 11.16 3.85 -4.30
CA GLU A 75 10.95 2.95 -3.16
C GLU A 75 9.91 1.87 -3.48
N ALA A 76 8.77 2.24 -4.07
CA ALA A 76 7.71 1.31 -4.44
C ALA A 76 8.20 0.20 -5.39
N ARG A 77 9.11 0.51 -6.33
CA ARG A 77 9.74 -0.51 -7.20
C ARG A 77 10.64 -1.47 -6.44
N TYR A 78 11.34 -0.99 -5.40
CA TYR A 78 12.11 -1.87 -4.51
C TYR A 78 11.20 -2.76 -3.68
N HIS A 79 10.13 -2.20 -3.09
CA HIS A 79 9.16 -2.97 -2.34
C HIS A 79 8.50 -4.05 -3.20
N LEU A 80 8.02 -3.70 -4.40
CA LEU A 80 7.41 -4.65 -5.34
C LEU A 80 8.36 -5.80 -5.70
N ARG A 81 9.64 -5.50 -5.92
CA ARG A 81 10.66 -6.54 -6.20
C ARG A 81 10.79 -7.50 -5.01
N PHE A 82 10.81 -6.98 -3.79
CA PHE A 82 10.88 -7.77 -2.56
C PHE A 82 9.62 -8.63 -2.36
N SER A 83 8.44 -8.01 -2.38
CA SER A 83 7.17 -8.68 -2.10
C SER A 83 6.83 -9.71 -3.17
N ARG A 84 7.06 -9.39 -4.45
CA ARG A 84 6.94 -10.36 -5.55
C ARG A 84 7.93 -11.52 -5.42
N GLY A 85 9.18 -11.24 -5.07
CA GLY A 85 10.19 -12.29 -4.89
C GLY A 85 9.82 -13.29 -3.80
N TRP A 86 9.24 -12.81 -2.69
CA TRP A 86 8.72 -13.69 -1.64
C TRP A 86 7.42 -14.39 -2.03
N LEU A 87 6.53 -13.73 -2.75
CA LEU A 87 5.32 -14.34 -3.30
C LEU A 87 5.68 -15.57 -4.16
N GLU A 88 6.61 -15.40 -5.10
CA GLU A 88 7.10 -16.47 -5.97
C GLU A 88 7.81 -17.57 -5.18
N ARG A 89 8.66 -17.22 -4.21
CA ARG A 89 9.39 -18.19 -3.37
C ARG A 89 8.45 -19.01 -2.48
N LEU A 90 7.44 -18.39 -1.89
CA LEU A 90 6.46 -19.08 -1.05
C LEU A 90 5.53 -19.94 -1.90
N GLY A 91 5.07 -19.43 -3.04
CA GLY A 91 4.16 -20.13 -3.96
C GLY A 91 4.80 -21.36 -4.60
N ASN A 92 6.06 -21.25 -5.02
CA ASN A 92 6.80 -22.32 -5.68
C ASN A 92 7.79 -23.04 -4.74
N GLY A 93 7.64 -22.86 -3.43
CA GLY A 93 8.50 -23.46 -2.41
C GLY A 93 8.13 -24.91 -2.13
N THR A 94 7.34 -25.12 -1.08
CA THR A 94 6.78 -26.43 -0.72
C THR A 94 5.26 -26.38 -0.77
N ASP A 95 4.58 -27.54 -0.75
CA ASP A 95 3.12 -27.59 -0.67
C ASP A 95 2.58 -26.79 0.53
N VAL A 96 3.27 -26.85 1.67
CA VAL A 96 2.88 -26.10 2.88
C VAL A 96 3.03 -24.59 2.69
N SER A 97 4.13 -24.11 2.11
CA SER A 97 4.30 -22.67 1.86
C SER A 97 3.36 -22.15 0.77
N GLY A 98 3.14 -22.96 -0.27
CA GLY A 98 2.20 -22.68 -1.35
C GLY A 98 0.76 -22.57 -0.85
N GLN A 99 0.33 -23.52 -0.01
CA GLN A 99 -0.98 -23.45 0.63
C GLN A 99 -1.13 -22.20 1.51
N LYS A 100 -0.09 -21.84 2.28
CA LYS A 100 -0.13 -20.64 3.14
C LYS A 100 -0.28 -19.36 2.34
N ILE A 101 0.48 -19.19 1.24
CA ILE A 101 0.38 -17.98 0.43
C ILE A 101 -0.93 -17.92 -0.36
N GLN A 102 -1.45 -19.07 -0.82
CA GLN A 102 -2.78 -19.12 -1.44
C GLN A 102 -3.88 -18.72 -0.45
N GLN A 103 -3.81 -19.21 0.80
CA GLN A 103 -4.76 -18.83 1.85
C GLN A 103 -4.69 -17.34 2.17
N ALA A 104 -3.49 -16.78 2.26
CA ALA A 104 -3.27 -15.34 2.46
C ALA A 104 -3.90 -14.49 1.35
N ILE A 105 -3.65 -14.86 0.08
CA ILE A 105 -4.25 -14.22 -1.10
C ILE A 105 -5.78 -14.28 -1.01
N ASN A 106 -6.34 -15.48 -0.81
CA ASN A 106 -7.79 -15.68 -0.74
C ASN A 106 -8.44 -14.84 0.36
N LYS A 107 -7.81 -14.77 1.54
CA LYS A 107 -8.29 -14.01 2.69
C LYS A 107 -8.32 -12.50 2.42
N LEU A 108 -7.27 -11.98 1.81
CA LEU A 108 -7.09 -10.53 1.62
C LEU A 108 -7.71 -10.02 0.31
N TRP A 109 -8.06 -10.89 -0.63
CA TRP A 109 -8.59 -10.52 -1.93
C TRP A 109 -9.83 -9.62 -1.87
N ARG A 110 -10.71 -9.83 -0.87
CA ARG A 110 -11.92 -9.02 -0.71
C ARG A 110 -11.66 -7.51 -0.53
N PHE A 111 -10.47 -7.12 -0.10
CA PHE A 111 -10.10 -5.72 0.13
C PHE A 111 -9.44 -5.06 -1.09
N THR A 112 -9.15 -5.81 -2.17
CA THR A 112 -8.49 -5.24 -3.35
C THR A 112 -9.43 -4.40 -4.22
N ALA A 113 -10.75 -4.55 -4.05
CA ALA A 113 -11.74 -3.76 -4.80
C ALA A 113 -11.63 -2.26 -4.49
N GLU A 114 -11.39 -1.90 -3.23
CA GLU A 114 -11.24 -0.52 -2.76
C GLU A 114 -10.08 0.22 -3.45
N LEU A 115 -9.03 -0.49 -3.89
CA LEU A 115 -7.88 0.09 -4.60
C LEU A 115 -8.25 0.74 -5.94
N PHE A 116 -9.42 0.39 -6.47
CA PHE A 116 -9.92 0.84 -7.77
C PHE A 116 -11.25 1.57 -7.64
N ASP A 117 -11.74 1.78 -6.41
CA ASP A 117 -12.93 2.57 -6.20
C ASP A 117 -12.61 4.05 -6.48
N ALA A 118 -13.56 4.73 -7.08
CA ALA A 118 -13.44 6.14 -7.43
C ALA A 118 -14.67 6.84 -6.88
N ASP A 119 -14.47 7.58 -5.79
CA ASP A 119 -15.48 8.44 -5.22
C ASP A 119 -15.61 9.74 -6.04
N ARG A 120 -16.69 10.46 -5.77
CA ARG A 120 -16.82 11.87 -6.13
C ARG A 120 -16.66 12.62 -4.82
N ASP A 121 -15.89 13.70 -4.86
CA ASP A 121 -15.72 14.66 -3.77
C ASP A 121 -16.99 14.83 -2.89
#